data_AF-A0A496RZ28-F1
#
_entry.id   AF-A0A496RZ28-F1
#
_cell.length_a   1.000
_cell.length_b   1.000
_cell.length_c   1.000
_cell.angle_alpha   90.00
_cell.angle_beta   90.00
_cell.angle_gamma   90.00
#
_symmetry.space_group_name_H-M   'P 1'
#
loop_
_entity.id
_entity.type
_entity.pdbx_description
1 polymer ?
#
loop_
_entity_poly.entity_id
_entity_poly.type
_entity_poly.pdbx_seq_one_letter_code
_entity_poly.pdbx_strand_id
1 'polypeptide(L)'
;MDMNKIQNKIDFELSRTYFKDAARGKDSINLKKVGKRFVRLKQVNFFAIILVLAGGLIIFAAYFLQYKHVPVNAGTSIRPVPGAGVKETIAGKTLEIVIPTIALVKHIPDALLAKQVSKGLGTLYDFEENSEGWGIPGWAFDKADHVARSLKQTEDFASKGTGSIKLYTEFPGEKWTAALVEIQQYIDLKDYDTLQADIYLPPEAPERLRGKLIFTAGEDWQFIEMTRGVRLKPGEWTTVRADISDSSTDWKRIKMDKNFKTDIRKIAVRIESNAIPYSGPVYIDNIRVGSTLNN
;
A
#
# COMPACT_ATOMS: atom_id res chain seq x y z
N MET A 1 0.34 1.34 -21.95
CA MET A 1 0.47 2.56 -21.13
C MET A 1 1.65 2.36 -20.20
N ASP A 2 2.56 3.33 -20.09
CA ASP A 2 3.82 3.18 -19.36
C ASP A 2 3.60 3.35 -17.84
N MET A 3 3.80 2.27 -17.08
CA MET A 3 3.66 2.23 -15.62
C MET A 3 4.51 3.30 -14.91
N ASN A 4 5.71 3.61 -15.44
CA ASN A 4 6.59 4.62 -14.86
C ASN A 4 6.04 6.04 -15.05
N LYS A 5 5.35 6.29 -16.17
CA LYS A 5 4.66 7.58 -16.39
C LYS A 5 3.47 7.75 -15.44
N ILE A 6 2.77 6.67 -15.10
CA ILE A 6 1.64 6.72 -14.16
C ILE A 6 2.16 7.00 -12.75
N GLN A 7 3.20 6.30 -12.31
CA GLN A 7 3.82 6.52 -10.99
C GLN A 7 4.34 7.95 -10.84
N ASN A 8 5.04 8.47 -11.86
CA ASN A 8 5.54 9.85 -11.85
C ASN A 8 4.41 10.89 -11.81
N LYS A 9 3.26 10.64 -12.46
CA LYS A 9 2.09 11.53 -12.42
C LYS A 9 1.46 11.53 -11.01
N ILE A 10 1.36 10.36 -10.39
CA ILE A 10 0.86 10.21 -9.01
C ILE A 10 1.76 10.95 -8.02
N ASP A 11 3.07 10.73 -8.09
CA ASP A 11 4.03 11.39 -7.19
C ASP A 11 4.02 12.90 -7.37
N PHE A 12 3.86 13.38 -8.61
CA PHE A 12 3.73 14.80 -8.92
C PHE A 12 2.46 15.42 -8.32
N GLU A 13 1.28 14.81 -8.50
CA GLU A 13 0.01 15.35 -7.97
C GLU A 13 -0.06 15.28 -6.44
N LEU A 14 0.51 14.23 -5.83
CA LEU A 14 0.70 14.16 -4.39
C LEU A 14 1.58 15.33 -3.92
N SER A 15 2.72 15.57 -4.58
CA SER A 15 3.59 16.69 -4.19
C SER A 15 2.89 18.05 -4.28
N ARG A 16 2.09 18.27 -5.33
CA ARG A 16 1.36 19.53 -5.57
C ARG A 16 0.28 19.77 -4.53
N THR A 17 -0.38 18.72 -4.06
CA THR A 17 -1.50 18.79 -3.12
C THR A 17 -1.05 19.02 -1.68
N TYR A 18 0.10 18.46 -1.31
CA TYR A 18 0.63 18.48 0.06
C TYR A 18 1.63 19.59 0.36
N PHE A 19 2.31 20.15 -0.66
CA PHE A 19 3.43 21.08 -0.42
C PHE A 19 3.17 22.55 -0.84
N LYS A 20 1.95 22.92 -1.25
CA LYS A 20 1.63 24.33 -1.58
C LYS A 20 1.75 25.30 -0.39
N ASP A 21 1.62 24.82 0.85
CA ASP A 21 1.62 25.68 2.03
C ASP A 21 3.01 25.83 2.69
N ALA A 22 4.00 25.02 2.32
CA ALA A 22 5.37 25.13 2.85
C ALA A 22 6.18 26.30 2.26
N ALA A 23 5.73 26.88 1.14
CA ALA A 23 6.46 27.94 0.42
C ALA A 23 5.99 29.38 0.74
N ARG A 24 5.05 29.58 1.68
CA ARG A 24 4.53 30.92 2.05
C ARG A 24 5.00 31.47 3.40
N GLY A 25 6.02 30.87 4.01
CA GLY A 25 6.73 31.45 5.16
C GLY A 25 7.72 32.52 4.73
N LYS A 26 7.25 33.76 4.55
CA LYS A 26 8.08 34.95 4.32
C LYS A 26 8.65 35.45 5.65
N ASP A 27 9.52 34.66 6.28
CA ASP A 27 10.37 35.13 7.38
C ASP A 27 11.82 34.89 7.01
N SER A 28 12.54 35.97 6.72
CA SER A 28 13.96 35.95 6.42
C SER A 28 14.73 35.52 7.66
N ILE A 29 15.12 34.24 7.71
CA ILE A 29 16.03 33.72 8.73
C ILE A 29 17.38 34.46 8.61
N ASN A 30 17.74 35.19 9.66
CA ASN A 30 19.01 35.89 9.75
C ASN A 30 20.16 34.89 9.98
N LEU A 31 20.76 34.43 8.88
CA LEU A 31 21.84 33.44 8.82
C LEU A 31 23.13 33.83 9.59
N LYS A 32 23.26 35.08 10.06
CA LYS A 32 24.44 35.50 10.85
C LYS A 32 24.45 34.98 12.30
N LYS A 33 23.31 34.49 12.83
CA LYS A 33 23.21 34.06 14.24
C LYS A 33 23.42 32.56 14.49
N VAL A 34 23.45 31.73 13.44
CA VAL A 34 23.62 30.27 13.56
C VAL A 34 25.10 29.83 13.55
N GLY A 35 26.02 30.70 13.13
CA GLY A 35 27.44 30.38 12.93
C GLY A 35 28.33 30.23 14.17
N LYS A 36 27.80 30.20 15.41
CA LYS A 36 28.63 30.16 16.64
C LYS A 36 28.39 29.01 17.61
N ARG A 37 27.50 28.04 17.31
CA ARG A 37 27.21 26.91 18.22
C ARG A 37 27.56 25.52 17.69
N PHE A 38 28.19 25.40 16.52
CA PHE A 38 28.64 24.13 15.96
C PHE A 38 30.16 24.03 15.87
N VAL A 39 30.83 24.14 17.03
CA VAL A 39 32.25 23.75 17.14
C VAL A 39 32.38 22.88 18.39
N ARG A 40 31.98 21.61 18.26
CA ARG A 40 32.42 20.44 19.05
C ARG A 40 31.56 19.23 18.68
N LEU A 41 31.56 18.83 17.41
CA LEU A 41 31.38 17.41 17.09
C LEU A 41 32.76 16.86 16.74
N LYS A 42 33.16 15.86 17.53
CA LYS A 42 34.40 15.10 17.36
C LYS A 42 34.55 14.69 15.90
N GLN A 43 35.76 14.86 15.35
CA GLN A 43 36.19 14.16 14.14
C GLN A 43 36.01 12.66 14.36
N VAL A 44 34.84 12.13 13.99
CA VAL A 44 34.69 10.71 13.71
C VAL A 44 35.45 10.50 12.42
N ASN A 45 36.47 9.63 12.46
CA ASN A 45 37.39 9.36 11.37
C ASN A 45 36.62 9.01 10.09
N PHE A 46 36.41 10.00 9.22
CA PHE A 46 35.81 9.85 7.90
C PHE A 46 36.53 8.76 7.08
N PHE A 47 37.84 8.60 7.31
CA PHE A 47 38.65 7.52 6.76
C PHE A 47 38.21 6.10 7.17
N ALA A 48 37.72 5.92 8.41
CA ALA A 48 37.26 4.61 8.87
C ALA A 48 35.97 4.18 8.14
N ILE A 49 35.07 5.13 7.86
CA ILE A 49 33.84 4.85 7.12
C ILE A 49 34.15 4.46 5.67
N ILE A 50 35.09 5.17 5.02
CA ILE A 50 35.52 4.85 3.65
C ILE A 50 36.15 3.45 3.58
N LEU A 51 36.98 3.07 4.56
CA LEU A 51 37.62 1.75 4.61
C LEU A 51 36.59 0.61 4.77
N VAL A 52 35.56 0.79 5.60
CA VAL A 52 34.50 -0.22 5.76
C VAL A 52 33.70 -0.40 4.46
N LEU A 53 33.37 0.70 3.78
CA LEU A 53 32.64 0.64 2.50
C LEU A 53 33.48 0.00 1.38
N ALA A 54 34.76 0.34 1.30
CA ALA A 54 35.67 -0.27 0.33
C ALA A 54 35.86 -1.77 0.58
N GLY A 55 35.98 -2.19 1.85
CA GLY A 55 36.06 -3.61 2.22
C GLY A 55 34.81 -4.40 1.83
N GLY A 56 33.62 -3.84 2.05
CA GLY A 56 32.36 -4.47 1.64
C GLY A 56 32.24 -4.68 0.13
N LEU A 57 32.69 -3.70 -0.67
CA LEU A 57 32.67 -3.77 -2.13
C LEU A 57 33.60 -4.86 -2.68
N ILE A 58 34.76 -5.07 -2.05
CA ILE A 58 35.71 -6.13 -2.44
C ILE A 58 35.13 -7.52 -2.14
N ILE A 59 34.51 -7.71 -0.97
CA ILE A 59 33.85 -8.97 -0.60
C ILE A 59 32.70 -9.29 -1.56
N PHE A 60 31.89 -8.28 -1.91
CA PHE A 60 30.79 -8.44 -2.86
C PHE A 60 31.29 -8.80 -4.28
N ALA A 61 32.36 -8.15 -4.75
CA ALA A 61 32.95 -8.46 -6.04
C ALA A 61 33.55 -9.89 -6.09
N ALA A 62 34.21 -10.32 -5.01
CA ALA A 62 34.72 -11.69 -4.89
C ALA A 62 33.59 -12.73 -4.91
N TYR A 63 32.51 -12.46 -4.17
CA TYR A 63 31.31 -13.30 -4.18
C TYR A 63 30.70 -13.39 -5.59
N PHE A 64 30.58 -12.27 -6.30
CA PHE A 64 30.02 -12.22 -7.64
C PHE A 64 30.88 -12.97 -8.68
N LEU A 65 32.20 -12.92 -8.55
CA LEU A 65 33.12 -13.66 -9.43
C LEU A 65 33.05 -15.18 -9.20
N GLN A 66 32.76 -15.62 -7.97
CA GLN A 66 32.63 -17.04 -7.63
C GLN A 66 31.41 -17.71 -8.30
N TYR A 67 30.37 -16.93 -8.65
CA TYR A 67 29.16 -17.43 -9.33
C TYR A 67 29.22 -17.39 -10.86
N LYS A 68 30.31 -16.90 -11.48
CA LYS A 68 30.42 -16.79 -12.95
C LYS A 68 30.80 -18.08 -13.69
N HIS A 69 30.97 -19.21 -13.01
CA HIS A 69 31.33 -20.49 -13.64
C HIS A 69 30.17 -21.49 -13.73
N VAL A 70 28.99 -21.03 -14.14
CA VAL A 70 27.98 -21.94 -14.71
C VAL A 70 28.20 -21.95 -16.23
N PRO A 71 28.66 -23.07 -16.83
CA PRO A 71 28.84 -23.15 -18.27
C PRO A 71 27.46 -23.12 -18.95
N VAL A 72 27.15 -22.01 -19.61
CA VAL A 72 26.04 -21.92 -20.54
C VAL A 72 26.52 -22.49 -21.88
N ASN A 73 26.09 -23.71 -22.19
CA ASN A 73 26.27 -24.29 -23.53
C ASN A 73 25.44 -23.47 -24.52
N ALA A 74 26.10 -22.63 -25.31
CA ALA A 74 25.51 -21.92 -26.42
C ALA A 74 25.48 -22.84 -27.66
N GLY A 75 24.27 -23.17 -28.13
CA GLY A 75 24.13 -23.87 -29.40
C GLY A 75 22.71 -24.33 -29.69
N THR A 76 21.84 -23.42 -30.13
CA THR A 76 20.85 -23.68 -31.20
C THR A 76 20.05 -22.40 -31.50
N SER A 77 20.21 -21.88 -32.72
CA SER A 77 19.29 -20.90 -33.31
C SER A 77 18.06 -21.67 -33.77
N ILE A 78 16.91 -21.48 -33.10
CA ILE A 78 15.63 -22.04 -33.53
C ILE A 78 14.78 -20.89 -34.08
N ARG A 79 14.54 -20.89 -35.38
CA ARG A 79 13.41 -20.14 -35.97
C ARG A 79 12.14 -20.96 -35.73
N PRO A 80 11.02 -20.36 -35.30
CA PRO A 80 9.80 -21.12 -35.10
C PRO A 80 9.20 -21.49 -36.47
N VAL A 81 9.13 -22.78 -36.76
CA VAL A 81 8.26 -23.33 -37.81
C VAL A 81 6.97 -23.80 -37.12
N PRO A 82 5.79 -23.34 -37.54
CA PRO A 82 4.53 -23.84 -37.00
C PRO A 82 4.33 -25.30 -37.39
N GLY A 83 4.10 -26.19 -36.41
CA GLY A 83 3.52 -27.52 -36.66
C GLY A 83 4.44 -28.74 -36.58
N ALA A 84 5.63 -28.67 -36.00
CA ALA A 84 6.48 -29.85 -35.81
C ALA A 84 6.23 -30.52 -34.45
N GLY A 85 5.61 -31.70 -34.45
CA GLY A 85 5.56 -32.60 -33.29
C GLY A 85 6.95 -33.18 -33.00
N VAL A 86 7.32 -33.30 -31.73
CA VAL A 86 8.58 -33.91 -31.30
C VAL A 86 8.39 -35.42 -31.23
N LYS A 87 9.17 -36.18 -32.00
CA LYS A 87 9.22 -37.64 -31.93
C LYS A 87 10.45 -38.04 -31.12
N GLU A 88 10.23 -38.74 -30.02
CA GLU A 88 11.30 -39.35 -29.22
C GLU A 88 11.12 -40.87 -29.22
N THR A 89 12.22 -41.59 -29.45
CA THR A 89 12.23 -43.05 -29.49
C THR A 89 12.99 -43.55 -28.28
N ILE A 90 12.30 -44.26 -27.39
CA ILE A 90 12.89 -44.89 -26.21
C ILE A 90 12.62 -46.39 -26.28
N ALA A 91 13.68 -47.21 -26.17
CA ALA A 91 13.62 -48.67 -26.19
C ALA A 91 12.86 -49.28 -27.40
N GLY A 92 13.06 -48.72 -28.60
CA GLY A 92 12.50 -49.25 -29.84
C GLY A 92 10.99 -49.01 -30.04
N LYS A 93 10.35 -48.22 -29.18
CA LYS A 93 8.99 -47.71 -29.39
C LYS A 93 9.02 -46.21 -29.58
N THR A 94 8.43 -45.75 -30.69
CA THR A 94 8.26 -44.33 -31.00
C THR A 94 6.99 -43.83 -30.32
N LEU A 95 7.13 -42.86 -29.41
CA LEU A 95 6.00 -42.16 -28.80
C LEU A 95 5.87 -40.78 -29.45
N GLU A 96 4.70 -40.51 -30.02
CA GLU A 96 4.38 -39.21 -30.60
C GLU A 96 3.69 -38.36 -29.53
N ILE A 97 4.45 -37.44 -28.92
CA ILE A 97 3.92 -36.52 -27.91
C ILE A 97 3.31 -35.34 -28.65
N VAL A 98 1.99 -35.38 -28.85
CA VAL A 98 1.23 -34.22 -29.31
C VAL A 98 1.06 -33.28 -28.11
N ILE A 99 1.88 -32.24 -28.04
CA ILE A 99 1.67 -31.15 -27.09
C ILE A 99 0.48 -30.35 -27.63
N PRO A 100 -0.71 -30.37 -26.99
CA PRO A 100 -1.77 -29.48 -27.40
C PRO A 100 -1.27 -28.05 -27.21
N THR A 101 -1.33 -27.26 -28.27
CA THR A 101 -1.10 -25.82 -28.19
C THR A 101 -2.16 -25.26 -27.24
N ILE A 102 -1.80 -25.10 -25.96
CA ILE A 102 -2.63 -24.36 -25.01
C ILE A 102 -2.65 -22.94 -25.54
N ALA A 103 -3.77 -22.56 -26.14
CA ALA A 103 -4.02 -21.18 -26.53
C ALA A 103 -3.75 -20.32 -25.29
N LEU A 104 -2.76 -19.44 -25.41
CA LEU A 104 -2.42 -18.45 -24.41
C LEU A 104 -3.72 -17.72 -24.04
N VAL A 105 -4.28 -18.03 -22.86
CA VAL A 105 -5.53 -17.45 -22.36
C VAL A 105 -5.28 -15.96 -22.14
N LYS A 106 -5.58 -15.17 -23.17
CA LYS A 106 -5.45 -13.71 -23.19
C LYS A 106 -6.69 -12.99 -22.65
N HIS A 107 -7.52 -13.70 -21.90
CA HIS A 107 -8.70 -13.16 -21.24
C HIS A 107 -8.79 -13.77 -19.85
N ILE A 108 -8.25 -13.07 -18.86
CA ILE A 108 -8.85 -13.09 -17.53
C ILE A 108 -10.20 -12.40 -17.75
N PRO A 109 -11.35 -13.08 -17.58
CA PRO A 109 -12.64 -12.43 -17.77
C PRO A 109 -12.76 -11.27 -16.78
N ASP A 110 -13.18 -10.09 -17.23
CA ASP A 110 -13.57 -8.97 -16.37
C ASP A 110 -14.62 -9.37 -15.31
N ALA A 111 -15.26 -10.54 -15.49
CA ALA A 111 -16.15 -11.17 -14.52
C ALA A 111 -15.47 -11.58 -13.20
N LEU A 112 -14.15 -11.65 -13.12
CA LEU A 112 -13.41 -11.83 -11.85
C LEU A 112 -13.09 -10.49 -11.14
N LEU A 113 -13.35 -9.35 -11.79
CA LEU A 113 -12.95 -8.03 -11.31
C LEU A 113 -14.08 -7.23 -10.63
N ALA A 114 -15.34 -7.64 -10.76
CA ALA A 114 -16.46 -6.97 -10.10
C ALA A 114 -17.22 -7.93 -9.18
N LYS A 115 -16.78 -8.04 -7.93
CA LYS A 115 -17.58 -8.65 -6.84
C LYS A 115 -18.88 -7.85 -6.75
N GLN A 116 -19.98 -8.36 -7.30
CA GLN A 116 -21.30 -7.74 -7.20
C GLN A 116 -21.77 -7.86 -5.74
N VAL A 117 -21.58 -6.79 -4.98
CA VAL A 117 -22.08 -6.67 -3.63
C VAL A 117 -23.60 -6.42 -3.71
N SER A 118 -24.40 -7.24 -3.03
CA SER A 118 -25.86 -7.10 -3.00
C SER A 118 -26.28 -5.84 -2.22
N LYS A 119 -27.46 -5.30 -2.54
CA LYS A 119 -28.01 -4.04 -2.02
C LYS A 119 -28.39 -4.17 -0.53
N GLY A 120 -27.38 -4.14 0.34
CA GLY A 120 -27.43 -4.25 1.81
C GLY A 120 -26.09 -3.81 2.40
N LEU A 121 -25.88 -3.97 3.72
CA LEU A 121 -24.53 -3.86 4.29
C LEU A 121 -23.67 -4.98 3.70
N GLY A 122 -22.82 -4.63 2.75
CA GLY A 122 -21.97 -5.55 2.04
C GLY A 122 -20.55 -5.52 2.58
N THR A 123 -20.06 -6.65 3.06
CA THR A 123 -18.65 -6.79 3.41
C THR A 123 -17.81 -6.84 2.11
N LEU A 124 -16.89 -5.89 1.98
CA LEU A 124 -15.91 -5.86 0.89
C LEU A 124 -14.77 -6.83 1.21
N TYR A 125 -14.20 -6.68 2.42
CA TYR A 125 -13.03 -7.39 2.91
C TYR A 125 -13.23 -7.83 4.37
N ASP A 126 -12.98 -9.10 4.66
CA ASP A 126 -13.09 -9.73 5.99
C ASP A 126 -11.82 -10.48 6.42
N PHE A 127 -10.84 -10.64 5.53
CA PHE A 127 -9.52 -11.18 5.87
C PHE A 127 -9.51 -12.57 6.53
N GLU A 128 -10.50 -13.41 6.23
CA GLU A 128 -10.61 -14.73 6.87
C GLU A 128 -9.46 -15.67 6.47
N GLU A 129 -9.00 -15.60 5.23
CA GLU A 129 -7.98 -16.54 4.72
C GLU A 129 -6.61 -15.88 4.48
N ASN A 130 -6.58 -14.60 4.12
CA ASN A 130 -5.36 -13.88 3.74
C ASN A 130 -5.57 -12.36 3.78
N SER A 131 -4.60 -11.58 3.29
CA SER A 131 -4.69 -10.12 3.29
C SER A 131 -5.59 -9.52 2.21
N GLU A 132 -6.17 -10.35 1.34
CA GLU A 132 -7.06 -9.95 0.24
C GLU A 132 -6.47 -8.85 -0.68
N GLY A 133 -5.14 -8.85 -0.83
CA GLY A 133 -4.41 -7.86 -1.64
C GLY A 133 -4.10 -6.53 -0.93
N TRP A 134 -4.49 -6.38 0.33
CA TRP A 134 -4.08 -5.24 1.14
C TRP A 134 -2.60 -5.29 1.49
N GLY A 135 -1.93 -4.14 1.45
CA GLY A 135 -0.52 -4.03 1.74
C GLY A 135 -0.11 -2.62 2.18
N ILE A 136 1.12 -2.50 2.69
CA ILE A 136 1.76 -1.19 2.88
C ILE A 136 2.28 -0.76 1.51
N PRO A 137 1.88 0.40 0.99
CA PRO A 137 2.31 0.79 -0.35
C PRO A 137 3.81 1.08 -0.39
N GLY A 138 4.45 0.73 -1.50
CA GLY A 138 5.90 0.88 -1.69
C GLY A 138 6.41 2.30 -1.39
N TRP A 139 5.68 3.33 -1.84
CA TRP A 139 6.06 4.72 -1.63
C TRP A 139 6.08 5.14 -0.16
N ALA A 140 5.37 4.44 0.74
CA ALA A 140 5.33 4.78 2.16
C ALA A 140 6.64 4.44 2.88
N PHE A 141 7.40 3.45 2.40
CA PHE A 141 8.68 3.09 2.99
C PHE A 141 9.75 4.19 2.82
N ASP A 142 9.62 5.01 1.78
CA ASP A 142 10.53 6.12 1.49
C ASP A 142 10.19 7.42 2.25
N LYS A 143 9.14 7.39 3.07
CA LYS A 143 8.63 8.57 3.77
C LYS A 143 8.89 8.47 5.27
N ALA A 144 9.68 9.41 5.80
CA ALA A 144 10.04 9.44 7.22
C ALA A 144 8.85 9.70 8.17
N ASP A 145 7.72 10.19 7.66
CA ASP A 145 6.48 10.38 8.41
C ASP A 145 5.51 9.19 8.28
N HIS A 146 5.88 8.16 7.50
CA HIS A 146 5.13 6.91 7.38
C HIS A 146 5.82 5.79 8.16
N VAL A 147 5.10 5.22 9.11
CA VAL A 147 5.67 4.38 10.18
C VAL A 147 5.08 2.98 10.24
N ALA A 148 4.34 2.57 9.22
CA ALA A 148 3.98 1.17 9.04
C ALA A 148 5.24 0.34 8.72
N ARG A 149 5.36 -0.85 9.32
CA ARG A 149 6.55 -1.70 9.17
C ARG A 149 6.25 -3.05 8.55
N SER A 150 5.18 -3.69 8.98
CA SER A 150 4.78 -4.99 8.47
C SER A 150 3.27 -5.15 8.51
N LEU A 151 2.77 -6.01 7.63
CA LEU A 151 1.36 -6.35 7.50
C LEU A 151 1.25 -7.86 7.37
N LYS A 152 0.33 -8.47 8.13
CA LYS A 152 -0.01 -9.88 7.99
C LYS A 152 -1.48 -10.10 8.34
N GLN A 153 -2.10 -11.10 7.72
CA GLN A 153 -3.37 -11.64 8.22
C GLN A 153 -3.09 -12.41 9.53
N THR A 154 -4.07 -12.42 10.45
CA THR A 154 -3.92 -13.06 11.76
C THR A 154 -5.28 -13.41 12.37
N GLU A 155 -5.27 -14.35 13.31
CA GLU A 155 -6.45 -14.76 14.11
C GLU A 155 -6.42 -14.20 15.55
N ASP A 156 -5.46 -13.31 15.87
CA ASP A 156 -5.27 -12.78 17.24
C ASP A 156 -6.53 -12.03 17.73
N PHE A 157 -7.14 -11.27 16.83
CA PHE A 157 -8.34 -10.45 17.05
C PHE A 157 -9.13 -10.41 15.75
N ALA A 158 -10.46 -10.47 15.85
CA ALA A 158 -11.38 -10.24 14.74
C ALA A 158 -12.61 -9.48 15.24
N SER A 159 -13.11 -8.55 14.43
CA SER A 159 -14.37 -7.84 14.70
C SER A 159 -15.57 -8.65 14.19
N LYS A 160 -15.32 -9.47 13.15
CA LYS A 160 -16.26 -10.41 12.54
C LYS A 160 -15.48 -11.67 12.15
N GLY A 161 -16.10 -12.84 12.28
CA GLY A 161 -15.46 -14.10 11.91
C GLY A 161 -14.22 -14.39 12.76
N THR A 162 -13.12 -14.78 12.11
CA THR A 162 -11.90 -15.26 12.76
C THR A 162 -10.64 -14.51 12.35
N GLY A 163 -10.64 -13.87 11.18
CA GLY A 163 -9.48 -13.18 10.63
C GLY A 163 -9.49 -11.65 10.81
N SER A 164 -8.30 -11.06 10.78
CA SER A 164 -8.11 -9.62 10.54
C SER A 164 -6.72 -9.34 9.98
N ILE A 165 -6.47 -8.08 9.60
CA ILE A 165 -5.12 -7.60 9.29
C ILE A 165 -4.46 -7.02 10.54
N LYS A 166 -3.27 -7.52 10.86
CA LYS A 166 -2.35 -6.93 11.84
C LYS A 166 -1.29 -6.08 11.14
N LEU A 167 -1.35 -4.79 11.41
CA LEU A 167 -0.41 -3.78 10.95
C LEU A 167 0.54 -3.41 12.10
N TYR A 168 1.83 -3.72 11.98
CA TYR A 168 2.81 -3.26 12.96
C TYR A 168 3.26 -1.83 12.65
N THR A 169 3.32 -0.99 13.68
CA THR A 169 3.56 0.46 13.56
C THR A 169 4.59 0.96 14.57
N GLU A 170 5.30 2.04 14.23
CA GLU A 170 6.30 2.69 15.08
C GLU A 170 6.16 4.22 15.10
N PHE A 171 5.14 4.72 15.79
CA PHE A 171 4.96 6.15 15.99
C PHE A 171 6.01 6.70 16.98
N PRO A 172 6.87 7.65 16.58
CA PRO A 172 7.98 8.12 17.43
C PRO A 172 7.54 9.11 18.52
N GLY A 173 6.37 9.74 18.38
CA GLY A 173 5.83 10.66 19.39
C GLY A 173 6.31 12.10 19.35
N GLU A 174 7.08 12.50 18.33
CA GLU A 174 7.65 13.86 18.24
C GLU A 174 6.86 14.80 17.33
N LYS A 175 6.21 14.24 16.30
CA LYS A 175 5.53 14.98 15.24
C LYS A 175 4.33 14.18 14.73
N TRP A 176 3.61 14.74 13.76
CA TRP A 176 2.62 13.98 13.04
C TRP A 176 3.29 12.86 12.22
N THR A 177 2.77 11.65 12.36
CA THR A 177 3.16 10.48 11.57
C THR A 177 1.94 9.60 11.32
N ALA A 178 2.02 8.76 10.28
CA ALA A 178 0.94 7.89 9.86
C ALA A 178 1.40 6.47 9.60
N ALA A 179 0.56 5.49 9.91
CA ALA A 179 0.65 4.15 9.37
C ALA A 179 -0.51 3.96 8.39
N LEU A 180 -0.22 3.44 7.20
CA LEU A 180 -1.21 3.32 6.13
C LEU A 180 -1.12 1.95 5.49
N VAL A 181 -2.29 1.40 5.21
CA VAL A 181 -2.47 0.20 4.38
C VAL A 181 -3.45 0.53 3.28
N GLU A 182 -3.23 0.00 2.09
CA GLU A 182 -4.09 0.23 0.94
C GLU A 182 -4.28 -1.04 0.14
N ILE A 183 -5.39 -1.07 -0.60
CA ILE A 183 -5.60 -1.97 -1.72
C ILE A 183 -5.78 -1.14 -2.98
N GLN A 184 -5.17 -1.60 -4.08
CA GLN A 184 -5.34 -1.02 -5.40
C GLN A 184 -6.23 -1.93 -6.25
N GLN A 185 -7.50 -1.59 -6.34
CA GLN A 185 -8.53 -2.33 -7.07
C GLN A 185 -9.58 -1.36 -7.62
N TYR A 186 -10.12 -1.67 -8.80
CA TYR A 186 -11.28 -0.97 -9.36
C TYR A 186 -12.56 -1.42 -8.67
N ILE A 187 -13.29 -0.49 -8.06
CA ILE A 187 -14.50 -0.76 -7.28
C ILE A 187 -15.57 0.28 -7.66
N ASP A 188 -16.75 -0.20 -8.05
CA ASP A 188 -17.93 0.65 -8.26
C ASP A 188 -18.74 0.72 -6.96
N LEU A 189 -18.73 1.90 -6.33
CA LEU A 189 -19.45 2.20 -5.10
C LEU A 189 -20.70 3.07 -5.31
N LYS A 190 -21.18 3.24 -6.54
CA LYS A 190 -22.24 4.22 -6.86
C LYS A 190 -23.55 4.01 -6.09
N ASP A 191 -23.85 2.78 -5.71
CA ASP A 191 -25.10 2.37 -5.04
C ASP A 191 -25.00 2.38 -3.50
N TYR A 192 -23.86 2.80 -2.96
CA TYR A 192 -23.60 2.89 -1.53
C TYR A 192 -23.45 4.34 -1.07
N ASP A 193 -23.81 4.55 0.20
CA ASP A 193 -23.74 5.86 0.87
C ASP A 193 -22.77 5.84 2.05
N THR A 194 -22.25 4.67 2.42
CA THR A 194 -21.32 4.53 3.54
C THR A 194 -20.20 3.57 3.21
N LEU A 195 -19.00 3.89 3.68
CA LEU A 195 -17.88 2.96 3.81
C LEU A 195 -17.46 2.93 5.28
N GLN A 196 -17.16 1.75 5.81
CA GLN A 196 -16.76 1.52 7.19
C GLN A 196 -15.59 0.55 7.25
N ALA A 197 -14.73 0.71 8.25
CA ALA A 197 -13.72 -0.26 8.65
C ALA A 197 -13.68 -0.32 10.18
N ASP A 198 -13.52 -1.51 10.74
CA ASP A 198 -13.34 -1.67 12.17
C ASP A 198 -11.83 -1.70 12.49
N ILE A 199 -11.42 -0.90 13.46
CA ILE A 199 -10.01 -0.76 13.86
C ILE A 199 -9.90 -1.04 15.36
N TYR A 200 -9.06 -1.99 15.73
CA TYR A 200 -8.77 -2.32 17.13
C TYR A 200 -7.35 -1.92 17.51
N LEU A 201 -7.25 -1.29 18.67
CA LEU A 201 -6.00 -1.00 19.35
C LEU A 201 -5.90 -1.90 20.58
N PRO A 202 -4.76 -2.56 20.83
CA PRO A 202 -4.53 -3.25 22.10
C PRO A 202 -4.71 -2.34 23.33
N PRO A 203 -5.07 -2.87 24.51
CA PRO A 203 -5.31 -2.06 25.71
C PRO A 203 -4.12 -1.19 26.15
N GLU A 204 -2.90 -1.60 25.85
CA GLU A 204 -1.66 -0.88 26.16
C GLU A 204 -1.33 0.25 25.15
N ALA A 205 -2.07 0.35 24.04
CA ALA A 205 -1.91 1.44 23.10
C ALA A 205 -2.31 2.78 23.74
N PRO A 206 -1.67 3.90 23.37
CA PRO A 206 -2.04 5.19 23.91
C PRO A 206 -3.40 5.64 23.36
N GLU A 207 -4.10 6.42 24.17
CA GLU A 207 -5.26 7.14 23.69
C GLU A 207 -4.88 8.18 22.61
N ARG A 208 -5.90 8.67 21.89
CA ARG A 208 -5.84 9.77 20.92
C ARG A 208 -5.20 9.46 19.56
N LEU A 209 -4.77 8.23 19.29
CA LEU A 209 -4.58 7.78 17.91
C LEU A 209 -5.89 7.94 17.13
N ARG A 210 -5.80 8.19 15.82
CA ARG A 210 -6.98 8.43 14.98
C ARG A 210 -6.97 7.57 13.73
N GLY A 211 -8.13 7.05 13.35
CA GLY A 211 -8.36 6.35 12.10
C GLY A 211 -9.01 7.25 11.05
N LYS A 212 -8.66 7.03 9.78
CA LYS A 212 -9.32 7.63 8.61
C LYS A 212 -9.40 6.65 7.46
N LEU A 213 -10.42 6.86 6.63
CA LEU A 213 -10.56 6.26 5.31
C LEU A 213 -10.11 7.26 4.25
N ILE A 214 -9.53 6.73 3.19
CA ILE A 214 -8.95 7.46 2.06
C ILE A 214 -9.34 6.75 0.77
N PHE A 215 -9.63 7.51 -0.27
CA PHE A 215 -9.83 7.00 -1.62
C PHE A 215 -8.82 7.57 -2.59
N THR A 216 -8.59 6.82 -3.66
CA THR A 216 -8.09 7.36 -4.92
C THR A 216 -9.05 6.95 -6.01
N ALA A 217 -9.52 7.90 -6.83
CA ALA A 217 -10.52 7.62 -7.86
C ALA A 217 -10.30 8.39 -9.15
N GLY A 218 -10.96 7.94 -10.22
CA GLY A 218 -10.96 8.61 -11.52
C GLY A 218 -9.66 8.48 -12.31
N GLU A 219 -9.71 8.87 -13.58
CA GLU A 219 -8.57 8.81 -14.51
C GLU A 219 -7.35 9.61 -14.05
N ASP A 220 -7.59 10.68 -13.30
CA ASP A 220 -6.54 11.53 -12.75
C ASP A 220 -5.96 11.03 -11.44
N TRP A 221 -6.38 9.86 -10.95
CA TRP A 221 -5.93 9.29 -9.67
C TRP A 221 -6.09 10.29 -8.53
N GLN A 222 -7.28 10.89 -8.46
CA GLN A 222 -7.56 11.93 -7.49
C GLN A 222 -7.58 11.33 -6.08
N PHE A 223 -6.62 11.74 -5.27
CA PHE A 223 -6.54 11.40 -3.85
C PHE A 223 -7.55 12.22 -3.05
N ILE A 224 -8.35 11.56 -2.23
CA ILE A 224 -9.26 12.21 -1.29
C ILE A 224 -9.21 11.53 0.07
N GLU A 225 -9.33 12.31 1.13
CA GLU A 225 -9.27 11.80 2.50
C GLU A 225 -10.39 12.41 3.33
N MET A 226 -10.77 11.70 4.40
CA MET A 226 -11.67 12.24 5.39
C MET A 226 -11.12 13.54 6.00
N THR A 227 -11.99 14.54 6.13
CA THR A 227 -11.75 15.83 6.77
C THR A 227 -11.36 15.64 8.23
N ARG A 228 -12.04 14.73 8.94
CA ARG A 228 -11.82 14.47 10.37
C ARG A 228 -11.40 13.03 10.57
N GLY A 229 -10.45 12.81 11.48
CA GLY A 229 -10.10 11.47 11.95
C GLY A 229 -10.99 11.06 13.12
N VAL A 230 -11.37 9.79 13.15
CA VAL A 230 -12.12 9.17 14.24
C VAL A 230 -11.14 8.78 15.34
N ARG A 231 -11.43 9.12 16.60
CA ARG A 231 -10.57 8.72 17.72
C ARG A 231 -10.68 7.22 17.93
N LEU A 232 -9.55 6.53 17.93
CA LEU A 232 -9.45 5.12 18.24
C LEU A 232 -9.35 4.93 19.76
N LYS A 233 -9.93 3.85 20.26
CA LYS A 233 -9.98 3.56 21.68
C LYS A 233 -9.21 2.28 22.00
N PRO A 234 -8.19 2.34 22.86
CA PRO A 234 -7.46 1.15 23.32
C PRO A 234 -8.39 0.12 23.98
N GLY A 235 -8.17 -1.16 23.66
CA GLY A 235 -8.90 -2.30 24.23
C GLY A 235 -10.28 -2.56 23.63
N GLU A 236 -10.74 -1.79 22.65
CA GLU A 236 -12.02 -2.04 21.97
C GLU A 236 -11.98 -1.73 20.46
N TRP A 237 -12.88 -2.38 19.72
CA TRP A 237 -13.06 -2.10 18.29
C TRP A 237 -13.69 -0.71 18.10
N THR A 238 -13.08 0.09 17.24
CA THR A 238 -13.62 1.39 16.83
C THR A 238 -14.00 1.34 15.35
N THR A 239 -15.29 1.51 15.03
CA THR A 239 -15.74 1.66 13.64
C THR A 239 -15.40 3.06 13.12
N VAL A 240 -14.53 3.12 12.12
CA VAL A 240 -14.29 4.32 11.32
C VAL A 240 -15.28 4.33 10.16
N ARG A 241 -16.23 5.26 10.19
CA ARG A 241 -17.27 5.41 9.16
C ARG A 241 -17.04 6.68 8.36
N ALA A 242 -17.18 6.59 7.04
CA ALA A 242 -17.25 7.73 6.15
C ALA A 242 -18.58 7.73 5.39
N ASP A 243 -19.23 8.88 5.34
CA ASP A 243 -20.36 9.14 4.45
C ASP A 243 -19.84 9.33 3.02
N ILE A 244 -20.29 8.49 2.09
CA ILE A 244 -20.00 8.57 0.65
C ILE A 244 -21.27 8.90 -0.17
N SER A 245 -22.33 9.42 0.47
CA SER A 245 -23.46 9.99 -0.24
C SER A 245 -23.07 11.23 -1.05
N ASP A 246 -23.86 11.59 -2.06
CA ASP A 246 -23.61 12.76 -2.92
C ASP A 246 -23.69 14.11 -2.16
N SER A 247 -24.24 14.08 -0.94
CA SER A 247 -24.34 15.21 0.00
C SER A 247 -23.23 15.23 1.05
N SER A 248 -22.29 14.28 1.01
CA SER A 248 -21.28 14.12 2.06
C SER A 248 -20.40 15.35 2.21
N THR A 249 -20.14 15.71 3.46
CA THR A 249 -19.16 16.74 3.87
C THR A 249 -17.93 16.13 4.55
N ASP A 250 -17.85 14.80 4.58
CA ASP A 250 -16.78 14.08 5.26
C ASP A 250 -15.45 14.20 4.52
N TRP A 251 -15.42 14.64 3.25
CA TRP A 251 -14.23 14.61 2.40
C TRP A 251 -13.59 15.97 2.20
N LYS A 252 -12.26 16.00 2.23
CA LYS A 252 -11.52 17.25 1.98
C LYS A 252 -11.58 17.63 0.51
N ARG A 253 -11.92 18.89 0.26
CA ARG A 253 -11.67 19.61 -1.01
C ARG A 253 -12.37 19.02 -2.26
N ILE A 254 -13.32 18.11 -2.08
CA ILE A 254 -14.11 17.52 -3.17
C ILE A 254 -15.58 17.40 -2.75
N LYS A 255 -16.48 17.42 -3.73
CA LYS A 255 -17.84 16.95 -3.57
C LYS A 255 -17.88 15.48 -4.02
N MET A 256 -18.34 14.58 -3.14
CA MET A 256 -18.61 13.20 -3.53
C MET A 256 -19.77 13.20 -4.53
N ASP A 257 -19.61 12.55 -5.68
CA ASP A 257 -20.68 12.39 -6.65
C ASP A 257 -20.70 10.97 -7.24
N LYS A 258 -21.75 10.67 -8.00
CA LYS A 258 -21.94 9.35 -8.59
C LYS A 258 -20.79 8.93 -9.51
N ASN A 259 -20.19 9.86 -10.26
CA ASN A 259 -19.11 9.55 -11.20
C ASN A 259 -17.82 9.21 -10.44
N PHE A 260 -17.54 9.93 -9.36
CA PHE A 260 -16.42 9.63 -8.48
C PHE A 260 -16.52 8.20 -7.93
N LYS A 261 -17.71 7.81 -7.47
CA LYS A 261 -17.95 6.48 -6.89
C LYS A 261 -17.86 5.33 -7.88
N THR A 262 -18.07 5.57 -9.18
CA THR A 262 -17.98 4.51 -10.20
C THR A 262 -16.58 4.05 -10.54
N ASP A 263 -15.55 4.82 -10.19
CA ASP A 263 -14.15 4.53 -10.53
C ASP A 263 -13.23 4.72 -9.31
N ILE A 264 -13.57 4.07 -8.20
CA ILE A 264 -12.64 3.97 -7.06
C ILE A 264 -11.52 3.01 -7.47
N ARG A 265 -10.27 3.48 -7.38
CA ARG A 265 -9.07 2.72 -7.78
C ARG A 265 -8.23 2.26 -6.59
N LYS A 266 -8.35 2.96 -5.47
CA LYS A 266 -7.73 2.59 -4.20
C LYS A 266 -8.65 2.89 -3.03
N ILE A 267 -8.60 2.02 -2.03
CA ILE A 267 -9.11 2.27 -0.69
C ILE A 267 -7.91 2.16 0.26
N ALA A 268 -7.78 3.11 1.18
CA ALA A 268 -6.76 3.05 2.20
C ALA A 268 -7.33 3.34 3.59
N VAL A 269 -6.76 2.66 4.58
CA VAL A 269 -7.00 2.89 6.01
C VAL A 269 -5.74 3.49 6.59
N ARG A 270 -5.88 4.66 7.22
CA ARG A 270 -4.75 5.39 7.83
C ARG A 270 -4.96 5.55 9.33
N ILE A 271 -3.94 5.16 10.09
CA ILE A 271 -3.81 5.44 11.51
C ILE A 271 -2.85 6.61 11.66
N GLU A 272 -3.27 7.66 12.37
CA GLU A 272 -2.51 8.88 12.58
C GLU A 272 -2.16 9.04 14.05
N SER A 273 -0.91 9.44 14.30
CA SER A 273 -0.45 9.97 15.58
C SER A 273 -0.07 11.43 15.39
N ASN A 274 -0.38 12.27 16.38
CA ASN A 274 0.12 13.64 16.44
C ASN A 274 0.92 13.82 17.73
N ALA A 275 2.22 13.54 17.64
CA ALA A 275 3.15 13.59 18.76
C ALA A 275 2.76 12.64 19.93
N ILE A 276 2.35 11.41 19.61
CA ILE A 276 2.08 10.35 20.58
C ILE A 276 2.92 9.12 20.24
N PRO A 277 3.81 8.66 21.13
CA PRO A 277 4.65 7.51 20.86
C PRO A 277 3.82 6.23 20.98
N TYR A 278 3.99 5.32 20.03
CA TYR A 278 3.40 3.98 20.07
C TYR A 278 4.19 3.04 19.16
N SER A 279 4.67 1.93 19.71
CA SER A 279 5.27 0.86 18.93
C SER A 279 4.49 -0.40 19.21
N GLY A 280 3.74 -0.88 18.23
CA GLY A 280 2.86 -2.01 18.43
C GLY A 280 1.90 -2.26 17.27
N PRO A 281 1.08 -3.31 17.41
CA PRO A 281 0.14 -3.71 16.38
C PRO A 281 -1.15 -2.89 16.41
N VAL A 282 -1.68 -2.60 15.24
CA VAL A 282 -3.06 -2.16 15.03
C VAL A 282 -3.78 -3.20 14.19
N TYR A 283 -5.02 -3.50 14.52
CA TYR A 283 -5.81 -4.50 13.83
C TYR A 283 -6.90 -3.82 13.00
N ILE A 284 -7.11 -4.27 11.77
CA ILE A 284 -8.07 -3.70 10.82
C ILE A 284 -8.91 -4.85 10.27
N ASP A 285 -10.23 -4.70 10.28
CA ASP A 285 -11.17 -5.75 9.89
C ASP A 285 -12.49 -5.19 9.34
N ASN A 286 -13.28 -6.07 8.72
CA ASN A 286 -14.69 -5.89 8.35
C ASN A 286 -14.94 -4.60 7.56
N ILE A 287 -14.16 -4.43 6.50
CA ILE A 287 -14.31 -3.29 5.60
C ILE A 287 -15.58 -3.51 4.79
N ARG A 288 -16.53 -2.60 4.93
CA ARG A 288 -17.90 -2.80 4.46
C ARG A 288 -18.53 -1.53 3.94
N VAL A 289 -19.48 -1.69 3.04
CA VAL A 289 -20.29 -0.62 2.47
C VAL A 289 -21.75 -0.81 2.82
N GLY A 290 -22.53 0.27 2.79
CA GLY A 290 -23.97 0.20 3.05
C GLY A 290 -24.70 1.39 2.46
N SER A 291 -26.00 1.23 2.25
CA SER A 291 -26.90 2.30 1.79
C SER A 291 -27.72 2.81 2.97
N THR A 292 -27.93 4.13 3.05
CA THR A 292 -28.70 4.75 4.14
C THR A 292 -30.22 4.54 3.98
N LEU A 293 -30.65 4.01 2.83
CA LEU A 293 -32.04 3.90 2.39
C LEU A 293 -32.90 2.83 3.12
N ASN A 294 -32.40 2.20 4.19
CA ASN A 294 -33.11 1.13 4.90
C ASN A 294 -33.22 1.37 6.42
N ASN A 295 -33.56 2.59 6.86
CA ASN A 295 -34.07 2.84 8.20
C ASN A 295 -35.44 3.53 8.12
#